data_AF-A0A931Z302-F1
#
_entry.id   AF-A0A931Z302-F1
#
_cell.length_a   1.000
_cell.length_b   1.000
_cell.length_c   1.000
_cell.angle_alpha   90.00
_cell.angle_beta   90.00
_cell.angle_gamma   90.00
#
_symmetry.space_group_name_H-M   'P 1'
#
loop_
_entity.id
_entity.type
_entity.pdbx_description
1 polymer ?
#
loop_
_entity_poly.entity_id
_entity_poly.type
_entity_poly.pdbx_seq_one_letter_code
_entity_poly.pdbx_strand_id
1 'polypeptide(L)'
;RQLGWPLPHPGWSLLIYLPMVWLVLDRLGRRAMPHIEVFLVLVGLWVAAHAVAIGYARGGVTTGFVSRYTDFLALGILANAGCLLLLGRTLTGLRARAGVWFLAAVWIGFSARGLWTESVSGHAGYNLERRLVFNQNNLSAIRGYLATGESKYLAQDNVRVSLYPHPPDLEALLAKPRLRALLPPETGAVEARADHGRLGSLLRPILRFGPGLLAVSAALLGVLVLLRPAMTSPGPVLLPGSDWTSRHALLLTACAAGLAWAALLAWERPFDFRPRARWPGLLASAGIGVARPLVFTSTVGRTIGANELQGAVATEPREFRPFLHGTLLDRENYTGIACSPPFVMEHRFATVLLTGWPNRPGNAVRWQVEDPATGKKSWVAALGQPSGPGNGFRLWTELMEPYRGWRARLFLFDGTTGERGWVGITEPVMTDDPDLGSRWLTLLQDERAESTHPVLAGLAVLLTLSCLAAGCRHWRSERTATAA
;
A
#
# COMPACT_ATOMS: atom_id res chain seq x y z
N ARG A 1 -1.54 1.70 -6.71
CA ARG A 1 -2.24 2.14 -5.47
C ARG A 1 -2.83 3.54 -5.56
N GLN A 2 -2.06 4.58 -5.92
CA GLN A 2 -2.55 5.98 -5.87
C GLN A 2 -3.76 6.23 -6.79
N LEU A 3 -3.71 5.71 -8.02
CA LEU A 3 -4.84 5.77 -8.95
C LEU A 3 -6.12 5.07 -8.45
N GLY A 4 -5.97 4.09 -7.55
CA GLY A 4 -7.11 3.39 -6.96
C GLY A 4 -7.58 4.00 -5.64
N TRP A 5 -6.95 5.05 -5.11
CA TRP A 5 -7.42 5.58 -3.82
C TRP A 5 -8.92 5.93 -3.88
N PRO A 6 -9.76 5.48 -2.93
CA PRO A 6 -9.41 5.04 -1.58
C PRO A 6 -9.27 3.52 -1.40
N LEU A 7 -9.49 2.72 -2.44
CA LEU A 7 -9.36 1.26 -2.39
C LEU A 7 -8.07 0.83 -3.11
N PRO A 8 -7.09 0.21 -2.44
CA PRO A 8 -5.79 -0.12 -3.04
C PRO A 8 -5.84 -1.30 -4.03
N HIS A 9 -6.83 -1.32 -4.91
CA HIS A 9 -7.10 -2.35 -5.90
C HIS A 9 -7.08 -1.72 -7.32
N PRO A 10 -6.35 -2.27 -8.31
CA PRO A 10 -6.20 -1.67 -9.63
C PRO A 10 -7.44 -1.83 -10.48
N GLY A 11 -8.24 -2.89 -10.31
CA GLY A 11 -9.58 -2.93 -10.90
C GLY A 11 -10.43 -1.73 -10.47
N TRP A 12 -10.24 -1.26 -9.23
CA TRP A 12 -10.90 -0.06 -8.75
C TRP A 12 -10.29 1.23 -9.31
N SER A 13 -8.98 1.24 -9.63
CA SER A 13 -8.37 2.37 -10.34
C SER A 13 -8.97 2.63 -11.72
N LEU A 14 -9.57 1.63 -12.37
CA LEU A 14 -10.35 1.82 -13.59
C LEU A 14 -11.75 2.32 -13.27
N LEU A 15 -12.42 1.68 -12.31
CA LEU A 15 -13.80 2.02 -11.93
C LEU A 15 -13.94 3.42 -11.35
N ILE A 16 -12.93 3.93 -10.64
CA ILE A 16 -13.04 5.22 -9.97
C ILE A 16 -13.12 6.38 -10.97
N TYR A 17 -12.40 6.30 -12.09
CA TYR A 17 -12.41 7.30 -13.17
C TYR A 17 -13.42 7.01 -14.28
N LEU A 18 -14.10 5.86 -14.21
CA LEU A 18 -15.12 5.47 -15.20
C LEU A 18 -16.21 6.54 -15.40
N PRO A 19 -16.71 7.23 -14.37
CA PRO A 19 -17.71 8.29 -14.56
C PRO A 19 -17.22 9.46 -15.41
N MET A 20 -16.00 9.95 -15.14
CA MET A 20 -15.39 11.02 -15.92
C MET A 20 -15.18 10.58 -17.37
N VAL A 21 -14.63 9.38 -17.56
CA VAL A 21 -14.42 8.80 -18.90
C VAL A 21 -15.76 8.77 -19.63
N TRP A 22 -16.79 8.13 -19.04
CA TRP A 22 -18.13 8.04 -19.60
C TRP A 22 -18.69 9.43 -19.98
N LEU A 23 -18.60 10.42 -19.09
CA LEU A 23 -19.04 11.78 -19.38
C LEU A 23 -18.34 12.36 -20.62
N VAL A 24 -17.01 12.23 -20.73
CA VAL A 24 -16.27 12.72 -21.90
C VAL A 24 -16.82 12.11 -23.18
N LEU A 25 -17.05 10.81 -23.20
CA LEU A 25 -17.46 10.08 -24.40
C LEU A 25 -18.90 10.37 -24.80
N ASP A 26 -19.79 10.52 -23.83
CA ASP A 26 -21.16 10.99 -24.04
C ASP A 26 -21.21 12.43 -24.60
N ARG A 27 -20.08 13.16 -24.52
CA ARG A 27 -19.93 14.53 -25.02
C ARG A 27 -19.05 14.65 -26.27
N LEU A 28 -18.27 13.64 -26.64
CA LEU A 28 -17.42 13.66 -27.85
C LEU A 28 -18.20 13.89 -29.16
N GLY A 29 -19.51 13.61 -29.18
CA GLY A 29 -20.40 13.90 -30.31
C GLY A 29 -21.06 15.28 -30.28
N ARG A 30 -20.82 16.11 -29.26
CA ARG A 30 -21.48 17.41 -29.10
C ARG A 30 -20.54 18.55 -29.51
N ARG A 31 -21.09 19.57 -30.17
CA ARG A 31 -20.32 20.75 -30.62
C ARG A 31 -19.74 21.59 -29.47
N ALA A 32 -20.33 21.52 -28.28
CA ALA A 32 -19.86 22.25 -27.11
C ALA A 32 -20.16 21.47 -25.81
N MET A 33 -19.21 21.53 -24.88
CA MET A 33 -19.33 21.00 -23.53
C MET A 33 -19.57 22.18 -22.56
N PRO A 34 -20.62 22.15 -21.71
CA PRO A 34 -20.84 23.16 -20.67
C PRO A 34 -19.60 23.37 -19.79
N HIS A 35 -19.37 24.61 -19.34
CA HIS A 35 -18.19 24.96 -18.52
C HIS A 35 -18.02 24.08 -17.27
N ILE A 36 -19.12 23.71 -16.61
CA ILE A 36 -19.09 22.83 -15.43
C ILE A 36 -18.62 21.41 -15.78
N GLU A 37 -18.99 20.88 -16.94
CA GLU A 37 -18.54 19.57 -17.40
C GLU A 37 -17.05 19.59 -17.74
N VAL A 38 -16.61 20.64 -18.47
CA VAL A 38 -15.18 20.86 -18.76
C VAL A 38 -14.37 20.95 -17.48
N PHE A 39 -14.86 21.73 -16.50
CA PHE A 39 -14.21 21.88 -15.20
C PHE A 39 -14.05 20.54 -14.48
N LEU A 40 -15.10 19.72 -14.40
CA LEU A 40 -15.05 18.40 -13.74
C LEU A 40 -14.06 17.46 -14.44
N VAL A 41 -14.04 17.45 -15.77
CA VAL A 41 -13.10 16.64 -16.56
C VAL A 41 -11.66 17.09 -16.32
N LEU A 42 -11.40 18.40 -16.36
CA LEU A 42 -10.05 18.94 -16.11
C LEU A 42 -9.57 18.64 -14.69
N VAL A 43 -10.43 18.77 -13.68
CA VAL A 43 -10.10 18.39 -12.30
C VAL A 43 -9.80 16.89 -12.21
N GLY A 44 -10.62 16.04 -12.83
CA GLY A 44 -10.40 14.59 -12.81
C GLY A 44 -9.09 14.18 -13.50
N LEU A 45 -8.77 14.77 -14.66
CA LEU A 45 -7.51 14.55 -15.38
C LEU A 45 -6.30 15.05 -14.59
N TRP A 46 -6.42 16.23 -13.98
CA TRP A 46 -5.37 16.79 -13.13
C TRP A 46 -5.08 15.88 -11.92
N VAL A 47 -6.12 15.39 -11.25
CA VAL A 47 -5.97 14.44 -10.13
C VAL A 47 -5.36 13.12 -10.60
N ALA A 48 -5.80 12.58 -11.74
CA ALA A 48 -5.22 11.36 -12.31
C ALA A 48 -3.73 11.52 -12.64
N ALA A 49 -3.33 12.66 -13.23
CA ALA A 49 -1.94 12.98 -13.52
C ALA A 49 -1.10 13.05 -12.24
N HIS A 50 -1.59 13.71 -11.18
CA HIS A 50 -0.93 13.71 -9.88
C HIS A 50 -0.82 12.31 -9.26
N ALA A 51 -1.87 11.49 -9.37
CA ALA A 51 -1.86 10.12 -8.88
C ALA A 51 -0.81 9.25 -9.62
N VAL A 52 -0.66 9.41 -10.94
CA VAL A 52 0.42 8.79 -11.73
C VAL A 52 1.79 9.29 -11.27
N ALA A 53 1.97 10.61 -11.19
CA ALA A 53 3.25 11.22 -10.80
C ALA A 53 3.70 10.77 -9.41
N ILE A 54 2.78 10.66 -8.44
CA ILE A 54 3.08 10.16 -7.09
C ILE A 54 3.37 8.66 -7.12
N GLY A 55 2.64 7.89 -7.92
CA GLY A 55 2.94 6.48 -8.13
C GLY A 55 4.36 6.27 -8.65
N TYR A 56 4.75 7.07 -9.66
CA TYR A 56 6.08 7.06 -10.25
C TYR A 56 7.16 7.53 -9.27
N ALA A 57 6.99 8.70 -8.64
CA ALA A 57 7.98 9.29 -7.73
C ALA A 57 8.21 8.45 -6.46
N ARG A 58 7.28 7.56 -6.12
CA ARG A 58 7.43 6.62 -5.00
C ARG A 58 8.10 5.30 -5.39
N GLY A 59 8.54 5.14 -6.63
CA GLY A 59 9.31 3.98 -7.07
C GLY A 59 8.60 2.66 -6.81
N GLY A 60 7.29 2.60 -7.04
CA GLY A 60 6.52 1.37 -6.83
C GLY A 60 6.29 0.98 -5.37
N VAL A 61 6.75 1.77 -4.38
CA VAL A 61 6.50 1.51 -2.95
C VAL A 61 5.00 1.61 -2.67
N THR A 62 4.33 0.46 -2.69
CA THR A 62 2.89 0.30 -2.45
C THR A 62 2.55 0.21 -0.96
N THR A 63 3.56 0.10 -0.10
CA THR A 63 3.41 0.02 1.36
C THR A 63 3.05 1.39 1.91
N GLY A 64 1.83 1.47 2.44
CA GLY A 64 1.28 2.69 3.01
C GLY A 64 0.92 3.72 1.94
N PHE A 65 -0.36 4.06 1.89
CA PHE A 65 -0.76 5.36 1.40
C PHE A 65 -0.11 6.47 2.27
N VAL A 66 -0.06 7.74 1.86
CA VAL A 66 0.42 8.83 2.75
C VAL A 66 -0.66 9.87 2.84
N SER A 67 -1.11 10.16 4.06
CA SER A 67 -2.27 11.03 4.32
C SER A 67 -2.22 12.38 3.60
N ARG A 68 -1.04 12.98 3.42
CA ARG A 68 -0.88 14.29 2.74
C ARG A 68 -1.36 14.29 1.28
N TYR A 69 -1.56 13.12 0.69
CA TYR A 69 -2.08 12.99 -0.66
C TYR A 69 -3.61 12.84 -0.71
N THR A 70 -4.29 12.68 0.44
CA THR A 70 -5.76 12.52 0.47
C THR A 70 -6.48 13.74 -0.09
N ASP A 71 -5.98 14.94 0.19
CA ASP A 71 -6.70 16.18 -0.09
C ASP A 71 -7.01 16.34 -1.58
N PHE A 72 -6.01 16.11 -2.44
CA PHE A 72 -6.24 16.21 -3.89
C PHE A 72 -6.92 14.96 -4.47
N LEU A 73 -6.71 13.76 -3.91
CA LEU A 73 -7.41 12.55 -4.37
C LEU A 73 -8.90 12.61 -4.04
N ALA A 74 -9.27 13.25 -2.92
CA ALA A 74 -10.65 13.53 -2.56
C ALA A 74 -11.32 14.45 -3.60
N LEU A 75 -10.59 15.40 -4.20
CA LEU A 75 -11.10 16.18 -5.32
C LEU A 75 -11.44 15.29 -6.53
N GLY A 76 -10.66 14.23 -6.78
CA GLY A 76 -10.96 13.25 -7.82
C GLY A 76 -12.24 12.46 -7.56
N ILE A 77 -12.48 12.06 -6.30
CA ILE A 77 -13.75 11.46 -5.86
C ILE A 77 -14.91 12.42 -6.14
N LEU A 78 -14.79 13.68 -5.71
CA LEU A 78 -15.84 14.68 -5.89
C LEU A 78 -16.11 14.97 -7.37
N ALA A 79 -15.06 15.07 -8.20
CA ALA A 79 -15.19 15.28 -9.64
C ALA A 79 -15.95 14.12 -10.31
N ASN A 80 -15.61 12.87 -10.00
CA ASN A 80 -16.30 11.69 -10.54
C ASN A 80 -17.74 11.56 -10.04
N ALA A 81 -18.01 11.92 -8.77
CA ALA A 81 -19.38 12.01 -8.26
C ALA A 81 -20.20 13.07 -9.01
N GLY A 82 -19.60 14.23 -9.30
CA GLY A 82 -20.20 15.25 -10.16
C GLY A 82 -20.52 14.72 -11.55
N CYS A 83 -19.61 13.95 -12.16
CA CYS A 83 -19.84 13.31 -13.46
C CYS A 83 -21.01 12.33 -13.43
N LEU A 84 -21.11 11.47 -12.39
CA LEU A 84 -22.24 10.55 -12.22
C LEU A 84 -23.57 11.30 -12.10
N LEU A 85 -23.60 12.38 -11.33
CA LEU A 85 -24.79 13.20 -11.16
C LEU A 85 -25.23 13.83 -12.48
N LEU A 86 -24.28 14.36 -13.28
CA LEU A 86 -24.58 14.95 -14.58
C LEU A 86 -25.05 13.90 -15.58
N LEU A 87 -24.42 12.72 -15.63
CA LEU A 87 -24.86 11.59 -16.45
C LEU A 87 -26.27 11.15 -16.09
N GLY A 88 -26.57 10.99 -14.79
CA GLY A 88 -27.88 10.55 -14.30
C GLY A 88 -29.01 11.55 -14.58
N ARG A 89 -28.68 12.84 -14.74
CA ARG A 89 -29.62 13.92 -15.09
C ARG A 89 -29.80 14.11 -16.59
N THR A 90 -28.76 13.88 -17.38
CA THR A 90 -28.77 14.22 -18.81
C THR A 90 -29.19 13.06 -19.70
N LEU A 91 -29.03 11.80 -19.25
CA LEU A 91 -29.52 10.64 -19.99
C LEU A 91 -31.04 10.52 -19.84
N THR A 92 -31.74 10.40 -20.97
CA THR A 92 -33.22 10.34 -21.02
C THR A 92 -33.76 8.90 -20.95
N GLY A 93 -33.00 7.90 -21.40
CA GLY A 93 -33.45 6.51 -21.42
C GLY A 93 -33.48 5.84 -20.04
N LEU A 94 -34.61 5.21 -19.67
CA LEU A 94 -34.79 4.54 -18.37
C LEU A 94 -33.68 3.52 -18.06
N ARG A 95 -33.30 2.69 -19.04
CA ARG A 95 -32.23 1.69 -18.89
C ARG A 95 -30.85 2.34 -18.68
N ALA A 96 -30.56 3.40 -19.42
CA ALA A 96 -29.29 4.12 -19.29
C ALA A 96 -29.19 4.81 -17.92
N ARG A 97 -30.27 5.46 -17.48
CA ARG A 97 -30.38 6.05 -16.13
C ARG A 97 -30.23 5.00 -15.04
N ALA A 98 -30.93 3.86 -15.15
CA ALA A 98 -30.79 2.75 -14.22
C ALA A 98 -29.34 2.24 -14.16
N GLY A 99 -28.66 2.14 -15.31
CA GLY A 99 -27.24 1.78 -15.38
C GLY A 99 -26.32 2.78 -14.67
N VAL A 100 -26.53 4.09 -14.87
CA VAL A 100 -25.78 5.14 -14.14
C VAL A 100 -26.00 5.04 -12.64
N TRP A 101 -27.25 4.88 -12.19
CA TRP A 101 -27.55 4.80 -10.76
C TRP A 101 -27.02 3.53 -10.12
N PHE A 102 -27.06 2.41 -10.82
CA PHE A 102 -26.40 1.18 -10.40
C PHE A 102 -24.87 1.38 -10.27
N LEU A 103 -24.24 1.96 -11.30
CA LEU A 103 -22.81 2.31 -11.23
C LEU A 103 -22.52 3.24 -10.06
N ALA A 104 -23.36 4.24 -9.81
CA ALA A 104 -23.20 5.17 -8.70
C ALA A 104 -23.30 4.46 -7.35
N ALA A 105 -24.26 3.56 -7.16
CA ALA A 105 -24.39 2.77 -5.93
C ALA A 105 -23.14 1.91 -5.69
N VAL A 106 -22.67 1.21 -6.73
CA VAL A 106 -21.44 0.40 -6.68
C VAL A 106 -20.23 1.28 -6.35
N TRP A 107 -20.07 2.39 -7.06
CA TRP A 107 -18.95 3.31 -6.92
C TRP A 107 -18.91 3.94 -5.52
N ILE A 108 -20.06 4.38 -4.99
CA ILE A 108 -20.17 4.93 -3.63
C ILE A 108 -19.85 3.85 -2.60
N GLY A 109 -20.39 2.64 -2.75
CA GLY A 109 -20.13 1.53 -1.84
C GLY A 109 -18.65 1.17 -1.73
N PHE A 110 -17.96 1.03 -2.86
CA PHE A 110 -16.52 0.75 -2.88
C PHE A 110 -15.68 1.93 -2.37
N SER A 111 -16.04 3.17 -2.71
CA SER A 111 -15.37 4.36 -2.20
C SER A 111 -15.50 4.47 -0.68
N ALA A 112 -16.71 4.29 -0.14
CA ALA A 112 -16.98 4.30 1.29
C ALA A 112 -16.24 3.18 2.02
N ARG A 113 -16.23 1.95 1.46
CA ARG A 113 -15.46 0.82 2.01
C ARG A 113 -13.96 1.11 2.00
N GLY A 114 -13.43 1.70 0.93
CA GLY A 114 -12.03 2.10 0.83
C GLY A 114 -11.67 3.16 1.87
N LEU A 115 -12.47 4.23 1.97
CA LEU A 115 -12.30 5.29 2.95
C LEU A 115 -12.37 4.77 4.38
N TRP A 116 -13.32 3.87 4.67
CA TRP A 116 -13.41 3.18 5.95
C TRP A 116 -12.16 2.37 6.24
N THR A 117 -11.67 1.59 5.27
CA THR A 117 -10.46 0.78 5.44
C THR A 117 -9.24 1.66 5.73
N GLU A 118 -9.03 2.71 4.94
CA GLU A 118 -7.91 3.62 5.12
C GLU A 118 -8.02 4.42 6.41
N SER A 119 -9.23 4.78 6.83
CA SER A 119 -9.46 5.49 8.09
C SER A 119 -9.26 4.57 9.28
N VAL A 120 -9.90 3.40 9.33
CA VAL A 120 -9.94 2.54 10.53
C VAL A 120 -8.74 1.60 10.61
N SER A 121 -8.45 0.86 9.54
CA SER A 121 -7.41 -0.19 9.54
C SER A 121 -6.09 0.29 8.96
N GLY A 122 -6.12 1.33 8.14
CA GLY A 122 -4.95 1.91 7.49
C GLY A 122 -4.29 2.96 8.37
N HIS A 123 -4.45 4.22 7.99
CA HIS A 123 -3.75 5.35 8.59
C HIS A 123 -4.14 5.58 10.04
N ALA A 124 -5.42 5.71 10.37
CA ALA A 124 -5.74 6.03 11.76
C ALA A 124 -5.47 4.83 12.66
N GLY A 125 -5.80 3.60 12.26
CA GLY A 125 -5.42 2.40 13.03
C GLY A 125 -3.92 2.31 13.29
N TYR A 126 -3.11 2.31 12.23
CA TYR A 126 -1.65 2.27 12.35
C TYR A 126 -1.08 3.44 13.17
N ASN A 127 -1.55 4.67 12.91
CA ASN A 127 -1.05 5.84 13.62
C ASN A 127 -1.53 5.87 15.07
N LEU A 128 -2.77 5.52 15.37
CA LEU A 128 -3.28 5.49 16.75
C LEU A 128 -2.55 4.43 17.57
N GLU A 129 -2.32 3.25 17.00
CA GLU A 129 -1.63 2.16 17.68
C GLU A 129 -0.15 2.49 17.93
N ARG A 130 0.57 3.03 16.94
CA ARG A 130 2.03 3.22 17.03
C ARG A 130 2.45 4.60 17.47
N ARG A 131 1.71 5.65 17.13
CA ARG A 131 2.13 7.02 17.46
C ARG A 131 2.05 7.32 18.93
N LEU A 132 1.29 6.59 19.75
CA LEU A 132 1.34 6.81 21.19
C LEU A 132 2.77 6.62 21.72
N VAL A 133 3.40 5.48 21.41
CA VAL A 133 4.77 5.18 21.85
C VAL A 133 5.78 6.12 21.21
N PHE A 134 5.66 6.41 19.91
CA PHE A 134 6.57 7.35 19.25
C PHE A 134 6.43 8.77 19.79
N ASN A 135 5.22 9.25 20.02
CA ASN A 135 4.98 10.58 20.58
C ASN A 135 5.46 10.66 22.02
N GLN A 136 5.30 9.60 22.83
CA GLN A 136 5.83 9.54 24.19
C GLN A 136 7.36 9.58 24.21
N ASN A 137 8.02 8.81 23.33
CA ASN A 137 9.48 8.84 23.19
C ASN A 137 9.97 10.21 22.72
N ASN A 138 9.34 10.78 21.69
CA ASN A 138 9.66 12.11 21.17
C ASN A 138 9.45 13.18 22.26
N LEU A 139 8.34 13.11 23.00
CA LEU A 139 8.03 14.03 24.08
C LEU A 139 9.03 13.93 25.23
N SER A 140 9.39 12.70 25.64
CA SER A 140 10.39 12.44 26.68
C SER A 140 11.77 12.98 26.27
N ALA A 141 12.16 12.77 25.01
CA ALA A 141 13.41 13.28 24.46
C ALA A 141 13.47 14.81 24.41
N ILE A 142 12.40 15.45 23.91
CA ILE A 142 12.31 16.92 23.89
C ILE A 142 12.31 17.47 25.32
N ARG A 143 11.55 16.89 26.25
CA ARG A 143 11.54 17.28 27.67
C ARG A 143 12.93 17.17 28.29
N GLY A 144 13.60 16.04 28.10
CA GLY A 144 14.95 15.80 28.60
C GLY A 144 15.94 16.83 28.08
N TYR A 145 15.89 17.10 26.78
CA TYR A 145 16.71 18.14 26.16
C TYR A 145 16.40 19.55 26.70
N LEU A 146 15.12 19.94 26.75
CA LEU A 146 14.75 21.28 27.23
C LEU A 146 15.05 21.50 28.72
N ALA A 147 15.00 20.44 29.52
CA ALA A 147 15.32 20.51 30.94
C ALA A 147 16.83 20.55 31.23
N THR A 148 17.66 19.92 30.40
CA THR A 148 19.10 19.70 30.69
C THR A 148 20.06 20.38 29.72
N GLY A 149 19.60 20.70 28.50
CA GLY A 149 20.44 21.12 27.38
C GLY A 149 21.23 19.99 26.71
N GLU A 150 21.08 18.73 27.13
CA GLU A 150 21.94 17.63 26.66
C GLU A 150 21.44 16.98 25.35
N SER A 151 22.26 17.04 24.29
CA SER A 151 22.00 16.45 22.96
C SER A 151 21.70 14.94 22.97
N LYS A 152 22.18 14.21 23.98
CA LYS A 152 22.02 12.75 24.08
C LYS A 152 20.55 12.30 24.08
N TYR A 153 19.64 13.15 24.56
CA TYR A 153 18.21 12.86 24.54
C TYR A 153 17.63 12.86 23.12
N LEU A 154 18.13 13.73 22.24
CA LEU A 154 17.69 13.82 20.84
C LEU A 154 18.43 12.85 19.91
N ALA A 155 19.63 12.43 20.30
CA ALA A 155 20.47 11.51 19.54
C ALA A 155 20.04 10.03 19.64
N GLN A 156 19.03 9.70 20.45
CA GLN A 156 18.53 8.33 20.59
C GLN A 156 17.97 7.81 19.25
N ASP A 157 18.30 6.58 18.88
CA ASP A 157 17.92 6.00 17.58
C ASP A 157 16.42 5.98 17.33
N ASN A 158 15.63 5.69 18.36
CA ASN A 158 14.17 5.73 18.28
C ASN A 158 13.66 7.15 17.97
N VAL A 159 14.28 8.20 18.54
CA VAL A 159 13.92 9.61 18.33
C VAL A 159 14.34 10.09 16.94
N ARG A 160 15.54 9.75 16.49
CA ARG A 160 16.04 10.13 15.16
C ARG A 160 15.12 9.64 14.03
N VAL A 161 14.58 8.44 14.19
CA VAL A 161 13.67 7.85 13.19
C VAL A 161 12.28 8.47 13.24
N SER A 162 11.75 8.78 14.43
CA SER A 162 10.36 9.23 14.56
C SER A 162 10.15 10.74 14.64
N LEU A 163 11.16 11.51 15.04
CA LEU A 163 11.06 12.96 15.24
C LEU A 163 11.77 13.75 14.15
N TYR A 164 13.09 13.59 14.05
CA TYR A 164 13.92 14.36 13.12
C TYR A 164 15.22 13.60 12.79
N PRO A 165 15.55 13.36 11.49
CA PRO A 165 16.69 12.52 11.11
C PRO A 165 18.06 13.02 11.59
N HIS A 166 18.23 14.34 11.72
CA HIS A 166 19.50 15.01 12.02
C HIS A 166 19.41 15.83 13.32
N PRO A 167 19.77 15.26 14.49
CA PRO A 167 19.65 15.91 15.80
C PRO A 167 20.26 17.31 15.91
N PRO A 168 21.45 17.61 15.34
CA PRO A 168 22.04 18.95 15.45
C PRO A 168 21.15 20.07 14.90
N ASP A 169 20.42 19.82 13.81
CA ASP A 169 19.49 20.83 13.26
C ASP A 169 18.28 21.01 14.18
N LEU A 170 17.79 19.92 14.78
CA LEU A 170 16.71 19.98 15.75
C LEU A 170 17.13 20.76 17.01
N GLU A 171 18.36 20.59 17.48
CA GLU A 171 18.94 21.38 18.58
C GLU A 171 18.99 22.86 18.23
N ALA A 172 19.52 23.20 17.05
CA ALA A 172 19.57 24.57 16.57
C ALA A 172 18.16 25.20 16.43
N LEU A 173 17.16 24.40 16.12
CA LEU A 173 15.76 24.80 16.09
C LEU A 173 15.20 25.00 17.52
N LEU A 174 15.39 24.05 18.43
CA LEU A 174 14.90 24.10 19.81
C LEU A 174 15.60 25.18 20.65
N ALA A 175 16.82 25.59 20.29
CA ALA A 175 17.49 26.72 20.92
C ALA A 175 16.71 28.04 20.73
N LYS A 176 15.95 28.18 19.62
CA LYS A 176 15.23 29.41 19.28
C LYS A 176 13.99 29.60 20.18
N PRO A 177 13.92 30.66 21.01
CA PRO A 177 12.77 30.89 21.90
C PRO A 177 11.43 31.01 21.16
N ARG A 178 11.45 31.59 19.95
CA ARG A 178 10.27 31.68 19.09
C ARG A 178 9.69 30.32 18.71
N LEU A 179 10.56 29.31 18.50
CA LEU A 179 10.08 27.96 18.21
C LEU A 179 9.59 27.27 19.48
N ARG A 180 10.29 27.44 20.61
CA ARG A 180 9.85 26.93 21.92
C ARG A 180 8.48 27.46 22.32
N ALA A 181 8.16 28.70 21.97
CA ALA A 181 6.83 29.28 22.16
C ALA A 181 5.71 28.63 21.33
N LEU A 182 6.07 27.92 20.25
CA LEU A 182 5.16 27.16 19.39
C LEU A 182 5.12 25.67 19.76
N LEU A 183 5.85 25.23 20.78
CA LEU A 183 5.78 23.85 21.23
C LEU A 183 4.54 23.63 22.11
N PRO A 184 3.97 22.42 22.13
CA PRO A 184 2.94 22.06 23.10
C PRO A 184 3.46 22.24 24.53
N PRO A 185 2.64 22.71 25.49
CA PRO A 185 3.06 22.92 26.87
C PRO A 185 3.55 21.63 27.53
N GLU A 186 3.08 20.48 27.06
CA GLU A 186 3.55 19.18 27.49
C GLU A 186 5.06 19.02 27.27
N THR A 187 5.70 19.72 26.33
CA THR A 187 7.15 19.61 26.11
C THR A 187 8.00 20.15 27.26
N GLY A 188 7.41 20.92 28.19
CA GLY A 188 8.15 21.57 29.28
C GLY A 188 8.92 22.82 28.84
N ALA A 189 8.74 23.29 27.61
CA ALA A 189 9.28 24.57 27.16
C ALA A 189 8.69 25.72 28.00
N VAL A 190 9.55 26.53 28.62
CA VAL A 190 9.15 27.68 29.44
C VAL A 190 8.37 28.71 28.62
N GLU A 191 8.71 28.85 27.34
CA GLU A 191 8.05 29.78 26.43
C GLU A 191 6.70 29.28 25.87
N ALA A 192 6.37 27.98 26.04
CA ALA A 192 5.18 27.38 25.43
C ALA A 192 3.91 28.05 25.95
N ARG A 193 2.99 28.36 25.02
CA ARG A 193 1.72 28.99 25.38
C ARG A 193 0.77 27.95 25.98
N ALA A 194 0.12 28.30 27.09
CA ALA A 194 -0.88 27.43 27.72
C ALA A 194 -2.13 27.17 26.85
N ASP A 195 -2.34 27.97 25.80
CA ASP A 195 -3.46 27.81 24.86
C ASP A 195 -3.12 26.97 23.63
N HIS A 196 -1.92 26.41 23.55
CA HIS A 196 -1.55 25.51 22.45
C HIS A 196 -2.45 24.27 22.47
N GLY A 197 -3.09 23.97 21.33
CA GLY A 197 -3.98 22.81 21.21
C GLY A 197 -5.48 23.08 21.43
N ARG A 198 -5.94 24.35 21.50
CA ARG A 198 -7.38 24.68 21.54
C ARG A 198 -8.18 24.04 20.39
N LEU A 199 -7.59 23.83 19.21
CA LEU A 199 -8.22 23.08 18.12
C LEU A 199 -8.53 21.62 18.47
N GLY A 200 -7.71 20.98 19.33
CA GLY A 200 -7.98 19.64 19.84
C GLY A 200 -9.27 19.57 20.65
N SER A 201 -9.63 20.64 21.36
CA SER A 201 -10.91 20.73 22.09
C SER A 201 -12.11 20.80 21.15
N LEU A 202 -11.95 21.33 19.93
CA LEU A 202 -12.98 21.39 18.90
C LEU A 202 -13.08 20.07 18.14
N LEU A 203 -11.95 19.37 17.95
CA LEU A 203 -11.92 18.05 17.31
C LEU A 203 -12.52 16.93 18.18
N ARG A 204 -12.34 16.98 19.51
CA ARG A 204 -12.94 15.97 20.42
C ARG A 204 -14.46 15.80 20.26
N PRO A 205 -15.29 16.85 20.30
CA PRO A 205 -16.72 16.72 20.07
C PRO A 205 -17.01 16.30 18.63
N ILE A 206 -16.30 16.81 17.62
CA ILE A 206 -16.49 16.36 16.23
C ILE A 206 -16.25 14.86 16.08
N LEU A 207 -15.18 14.32 16.69
CA LEU A 207 -14.89 12.88 16.66
C LEU A 207 -15.93 12.08 17.46
N ARG A 208 -16.34 12.58 18.63
CA ARG A 208 -17.36 11.94 19.48
C ARG A 208 -18.72 11.88 18.79
N PHE A 209 -19.10 12.94 18.08
CA PHE A 209 -20.38 13.08 17.38
C PHE A 209 -20.28 12.73 15.89
N GLY A 210 -19.14 12.24 15.41
CA GLY A 210 -18.86 11.99 14.00
C GLY A 210 -19.96 11.18 13.28
N PRO A 211 -20.43 10.04 13.84
CA PRO A 211 -21.54 9.30 13.27
C PRO A 211 -22.84 10.11 13.20
N GLY A 212 -23.12 10.92 14.23
CA GLY A 212 -24.27 11.83 14.25
C GLY A 212 -24.16 12.95 13.23
N LEU A 213 -22.98 13.55 13.06
CA LEU A 213 -22.70 14.56 12.04
C LEU A 213 -22.83 13.98 10.63
N LEU A 214 -22.39 12.74 10.40
CA LEU A 214 -22.61 12.03 9.14
C LEU A 214 -24.09 11.77 8.88
N ALA A 215 -24.83 11.29 9.88
CA ALA A 215 -26.28 11.07 9.78
C ALA A 215 -27.03 12.37 9.49
N VAL A 216 -26.68 13.48 10.17
CA VAL A 216 -27.25 14.81 9.93
C VAL A 216 -26.88 15.31 8.54
N SER A 217 -25.64 15.13 8.09
CA SER A 217 -25.21 15.54 6.75
C SER A 217 -25.94 14.74 5.66
N ALA A 218 -26.11 13.43 5.85
CA ALA A 218 -26.87 12.56 4.95
C ALA A 218 -28.36 12.91 4.95
N ALA A 219 -28.93 13.21 6.12
CA ALA A 219 -30.31 13.66 6.25
C ALA A 219 -30.52 15.01 5.58
N LEU A 220 -29.63 15.99 5.80
CA LEU A 220 -29.65 17.29 5.12
C LEU A 220 -29.49 17.14 3.62
N LEU A 221 -28.61 16.25 3.15
CA LEU A 221 -28.47 15.96 1.72
C LEU A 221 -29.74 15.31 1.15
N GLY A 222 -30.33 14.34 1.86
CA GLY A 222 -31.61 13.73 1.49
C GLY A 222 -32.75 14.74 1.47
N VAL A 223 -32.82 15.61 2.47
CA VAL A 223 -33.75 16.74 2.54
C VAL A 223 -33.49 17.72 1.39
N LEU A 224 -32.25 18.05 1.02
CA LEU A 224 -31.94 18.89 -0.14
C LEU A 224 -32.30 18.24 -1.47
N VAL A 225 -32.22 16.90 -1.56
CA VAL A 225 -32.67 16.13 -2.73
C VAL A 225 -34.19 16.10 -2.83
N LEU A 226 -34.89 15.96 -1.70
CA LEU A 226 -36.35 15.89 -1.60
C LEU A 226 -37.02 17.28 -1.68
N LEU A 227 -36.43 18.28 -1.03
CA LEU A 227 -36.83 19.69 -1.07
C LEU A 227 -36.32 20.40 -2.30
N ARG A 228 -35.57 19.72 -3.18
CA ARG A 228 -35.36 20.23 -4.52
C ARG A 228 -36.76 20.39 -5.08
N PRO A 229 -37.27 21.63 -5.24
CA PRO A 229 -38.59 21.78 -5.81
C PRO A 229 -38.52 21.14 -7.20
N ALA A 230 -39.65 20.96 -7.85
CA ALA A 230 -39.69 20.99 -9.30
C ALA A 230 -39.22 22.38 -9.80
N MET A 231 -38.04 22.87 -9.36
CA MET A 231 -37.31 24.03 -9.78
C MET A 231 -36.98 23.75 -11.22
N THR A 232 -37.94 24.23 -12.02
CA THR A 232 -37.97 24.33 -13.45
C THR A 232 -37.70 22.98 -14.10
N SER A 233 -38.76 22.38 -14.67
CA SER A 233 -38.60 21.74 -15.97
C SER A 233 -37.62 22.61 -16.75
N PRO A 234 -36.36 22.18 -16.99
CA PRO A 234 -35.61 22.84 -18.04
C PRO A 234 -36.51 22.62 -19.24
N GLY A 235 -37.16 23.70 -19.72
CA GLY A 235 -38.00 23.64 -20.91
C GLY A 235 -37.21 22.81 -21.91
N PRO A 236 -37.83 21.75 -22.49
CA PRO A 236 -37.12 20.62 -23.04
C PRO A 236 -36.02 21.16 -23.92
N VAL A 237 -34.79 21.18 -23.40
CA VAL A 237 -33.63 21.27 -24.24
C VAL A 237 -33.66 19.90 -24.88
N LEU A 238 -34.39 19.84 -26.00
CA LEU A 238 -34.24 18.84 -27.03
C LEU A 238 -32.78 18.97 -27.46
N LEU A 239 -31.88 18.48 -26.60
CA LEU A 239 -30.59 18.04 -27.02
C LEU A 239 -30.92 17.08 -28.15
N PRO A 240 -30.44 17.34 -29.39
CA PRO A 240 -30.61 16.42 -30.51
C PRO A 240 -30.33 15.05 -29.93
N GLY A 241 -31.32 14.16 -29.96
CA GLY A 241 -31.25 12.87 -29.31
C GLY A 241 -29.89 12.31 -29.65
N SER A 242 -28.98 12.30 -28.67
CA SER A 242 -27.69 11.71 -28.91
C SER A 242 -28.07 10.25 -28.94
N ASP A 243 -28.32 9.77 -30.16
CA ASP A 243 -28.33 8.37 -30.50
C ASP A 243 -26.98 7.91 -29.99
N TRP A 244 -26.98 7.49 -28.73
CA TRP A 244 -25.82 6.93 -28.11
C TRP A 244 -25.76 5.55 -28.75
N THR A 245 -25.25 5.57 -29.97
CA THR A 245 -25.32 4.45 -30.87
C THR A 245 -24.58 3.32 -30.15
N SER A 246 -25.10 2.12 -30.29
CA SER A 246 -24.44 0.90 -29.82
C SER A 246 -22.95 0.86 -30.22
N ARG A 247 -22.54 1.58 -31.27
CA ARG A 247 -21.14 1.88 -31.63
C ARG A 247 -20.28 2.54 -30.54
N HIS A 248 -20.76 3.56 -29.82
CA HIS A 248 -19.96 4.25 -28.81
C HIS A 248 -19.78 3.38 -27.56
N ALA A 249 -20.86 2.73 -27.12
CA ALA A 249 -20.79 1.74 -26.04
C ALA A 249 -19.85 0.57 -26.42
N LEU A 250 -19.90 0.12 -27.68
CA LEU A 250 -19.00 -0.91 -28.20
C LEU A 250 -17.54 -0.44 -28.18
N LEU A 251 -17.23 0.73 -28.76
CA LEU A 251 -15.88 1.29 -28.80
C LEU A 251 -15.30 1.42 -27.40
N LEU A 252 -16.13 1.82 -26.43
CA LEU A 252 -15.70 1.96 -25.06
C LEU A 252 -15.37 0.67 -24.37
N THR A 253 -16.28 -0.29 -24.52
CA THR A 253 -16.09 -1.60 -23.94
C THR A 253 -14.88 -2.28 -24.59
N ALA A 254 -14.65 -2.05 -25.88
CA ALA A 254 -13.46 -2.49 -26.60
C ALA A 254 -12.17 -1.81 -26.08
N CYS A 255 -12.15 -0.49 -25.91
CA CYS A 255 -10.99 0.23 -25.38
C CYS A 255 -10.68 -0.20 -23.94
N ALA A 256 -11.70 -0.31 -23.09
CA ALA A 256 -11.53 -0.77 -21.72
C ALA A 256 -11.04 -2.23 -21.68
N ALA A 257 -11.57 -3.12 -22.53
CA ALA A 257 -11.07 -4.48 -22.67
C ALA A 257 -9.61 -4.50 -23.14
N GLY A 258 -9.27 -3.71 -24.15
CA GLY A 258 -7.91 -3.61 -24.68
C GLY A 258 -6.90 -3.11 -23.65
N LEU A 259 -7.25 -2.10 -22.86
CA LEU A 259 -6.42 -1.61 -21.76
C LEU A 259 -6.28 -2.65 -20.63
N ALA A 260 -7.36 -3.35 -20.28
CA ALA A 260 -7.32 -4.42 -19.29
C ALA A 260 -6.42 -5.59 -19.77
N TRP A 261 -6.51 -5.96 -21.05
CA TRP A 261 -5.64 -6.96 -21.66
C TRP A 261 -4.19 -6.50 -21.75
N ALA A 262 -3.92 -5.27 -22.16
CA ALA A 262 -2.56 -4.73 -22.21
C ALA A 262 -1.92 -4.71 -20.82
N ALA A 263 -2.67 -4.31 -19.79
CA ALA A 263 -2.21 -4.35 -18.40
C ALA A 263 -1.97 -5.78 -17.91
N LEU A 264 -2.83 -6.74 -18.28
CA LEU A 264 -2.64 -8.15 -17.94
C LEU A 264 -1.41 -8.73 -18.64
N LEU A 265 -1.28 -8.52 -19.95
CA LEU A 265 -0.20 -9.06 -20.79
C LEU A 265 1.17 -8.41 -20.56
N ALA A 266 1.22 -7.23 -19.94
CA ALA A 266 2.46 -6.62 -19.51
C ALA A 266 3.12 -7.34 -18.31
N TRP A 267 2.39 -8.28 -17.66
CA TRP A 267 2.95 -9.12 -16.60
C TRP A 267 3.85 -10.20 -17.19
N GLU A 268 4.91 -10.60 -16.47
CA GLU A 268 5.84 -11.65 -16.93
C GLU A 268 5.14 -13.01 -17.13
N ARG A 269 4.08 -13.30 -16.37
CA ARG A 269 3.29 -14.55 -16.42
C ARG A 269 1.79 -14.27 -16.36
N PRO A 270 1.20 -13.70 -17.42
CA PRO A 270 -0.14 -13.10 -17.42
C PRO A 270 -1.29 -14.09 -17.22
N PHE A 271 -1.00 -15.40 -17.27
CA PHE A 271 -1.99 -16.47 -17.15
C PHE A 271 -1.70 -17.45 -16.01
N ASP A 272 -0.62 -17.24 -15.24
CA ASP A 272 -0.40 -18.02 -14.04
C ASP A 272 -1.17 -17.36 -12.89
N PHE A 273 -2.30 -17.94 -12.51
CA PHE A 273 -3.14 -17.43 -11.42
C PHE A 273 -2.87 -18.12 -10.07
N ARG A 274 -1.91 -19.06 -10.01
CA ARG A 274 -1.60 -19.82 -8.79
C ARG A 274 -0.40 -19.18 -8.07
N PRO A 275 -0.60 -18.43 -6.98
CA PRO A 275 0.54 -17.75 -6.33
C PRO A 275 1.64 -18.72 -5.92
N ARG A 276 1.27 -19.91 -5.42
CA ARG A 276 2.23 -20.96 -5.04
C ARG A 276 3.12 -21.46 -6.19
N ALA A 277 2.67 -21.41 -7.44
CA ALA A 277 3.43 -21.88 -8.59
C ALA A 277 4.41 -20.82 -9.12
N ARG A 278 4.12 -19.54 -8.88
CA ARG A 278 4.97 -18.42 -9.31
C ARG A 278 6.17 -18.20 -8.41
N TRP A 279 6.00 -18.33 -7.09
CA TRP A 279 7.07 -18.12 -6.12
C TRP A 279 8.36 -18.89 -6.40
N PRO A 280 8.34 -20.21 -6.71
CA PRO A 280 9.55 -20.92 -7.08
C PRO A 280 10.24 -20.33 -8.32
N GLY A 281 9.47 -19.87 -9.31
CA GLY A 281 10.00 -19.23 -10.52
C GLY A 281 10.62 -17.86 -10.23
N LEU A 282 9.97 -17.05 -9.41
CA LEU A 282 10.47 -15.74 -8.99
C LEU A 282 11.75 -15.88 -8.15
N LEU A 283 11.75 -16.82 -7.20
CA LEU A 283 12.93 -17.18 -6.42
C LEU A 283 14.06 -17.69 -7.33
N ALA A 284 13.77 -18.62 -8.25
CA ALA A 284 14.76 -19.13 -9.20
C ALA A 284 15.34 -18.03 -10.10
N SER A 285 14.51 -17.10 -10.59
CA SER A 285 14.96 -15.96 -11.40
C SER A 285 15.90 -15.02 -10.64
N ALA A 286 15.76 -14.95 -9.31
CA ALA A 286 16.65 -14.21 -8.42
C ALA A 286 17.91 -15.03 -8.03
N GLY A 287 18.20 -16.14 -8.72
CA GLY A 287 19.35 -16.99 -8.40
C GLY A 287 19.17 -17.80 -7.11
N ILE A 288 17.97 -17.79 -6.55
CA ILE A 288 17.56 -18.66 -5.44
C ILE A 288 17.17 -19.97 -6.09
N GLY A 289 18.18 -20.71 -6.52
CA GLY A 289 17.99 -22.11 -6.90
C GLY A 289 17.24 -22.82 -5.78
N VAL A 290 16.60 -23.94 -6.09
CA VAL A 290 15.97 -24.85 -5.12
C VAL A 290 17.05 -25.22 -4.10
N ALA A 291 17.20 -24.39 -3.09
CA ALA A 291 18.39 -24.41 -2.27
C ALA A 291 18.20 -25.48 -1.21
N ARG A 292 19.33 -25.94 -0.69
CA ARG A 292 19.34 -27.09 0.20
C ARG A 292 18.57 -26.66 1.45
N PRO A 293 17.48 -27.37 1.83
CA PRO A 293 16.65 -26.98 2.95
C PRO A 293 17.54 -26.69 4.16
N LEU A 294 17.53 -25.44 4.64
CA LEU A 294 18.29 -25.08 5.82
C LEU A 294 17.73 -25.86 7.02
N VAL A 295 18.54 -26.78 7.54
CA VAL A 295 18.23 -27.51 8.77
C VAL A 295 18.71 -26.69 9.96
N PHE A 296 17.78 -26.01 10.61
CA PHE A 296 18.10 -25.27 11.82
C PHE A 296 18.15 -26.19 13.03
N THR A 297 19.12 -25.95 13.91
CA THR A 297 19.17 -26.59 15.23
C THR A 297 18.93 -25.54 16.32
N SER A 298 18.06 -25.85 17.28
CA SER A 298 17.80 -25.00 18.44
C SER A 298 18.78 -25.28 19.57
N THR A 299 19.26 -24.24 20.25
CA THR A 299 20.15 -24.38 21.40
C THR A 299 19.41 -24.47 22.74
N VAL A 300 18.09 -24.30 22.77
CA VAL A 300 17.29 -24.31 24.00
C VAL A 300 16.59 -25.64 24.18
N GLY A 301 17.26 -26.60 24.83
CA GLY A 301 16.68 -27.81 25.47
C GLY A 301 15.94 -28.83 24.60
N ARG A 302 15.60 -28.49 23.36
CA ARG A 302 14.89 -29.32 22.39
C ARG A 302 15.41 -29.00 21.00
N THR A 303 15.77 -30.04 20.25
CA THR A 303 16.02 -29.93 18.82
C THR A 303 14.69 -29.64 18.13
N ILE A 304 14.57 -28.44 17.54
CA ILE A 304 13.45 -28.09 16.67
C ILE A 304 13.78 -28.63 15.29
N GLY A 305 12.90 -29.45 14.70
CA GLY A 305 13.11 -29.95 13.36
C GLY A 305 13.07 -28.83 12.31
N ALA A 306 13.79 -28.99 11.20
CA ALA A 306 13.75 -28.03 10.08
C ALA A 306 12.32 -27.73 9.61
N ASN A 307 11.47 -28.77 9.62
CA ASN A 307 10.06 -28.70 9.22
C ASN A 307 9.21 -27.86 10.18
N GLU A 308 9.60 -27.74 11.45
CA GLU A 308 8.89 -26.91 12.43
C GLU A 308 9.17 -25.42 12.22
N LEU A 309 10.38 -25.06 11.78
CA LEU A 309 10.76 -23.68 11.48
C LEU A 309 10.33 -23.23 10.08
N GLN A 310 10.19 -24.16 9.15
CA GLN A 310 9.71 -23.86 7.80
C GLN A 310 8.25 -23.40 7.84
N GLY A 311 7.98 -22.20 7.34
CA GLY A 311 6.64 -21.60 7.39
C GLY A 311 6.24 -20.96 8.72
N ALA A 312 7.08 -21.07 9.75
CA ALA A 312 6.85 -20.51 11.09
C ALA A 312 7.11 -18.98 11.12
N VAL A 313 6.33 -18.26 10.34
CA VAL A 313 6.40 -16.80 10.16
C VAL A 313 4.99 -16.21 9.97
N ALA A 314 4.73 -15.03 10.54
CA ALA A 314 3.51 -14.27 10.26
C ALA A 314 3.73 -13.23 9.15
N THR A 315 4.17 -13.69 7.98
CA THR A 315 4.33 -12.82 6.81
C THR A 315 3.08 -12.82 5.92
N GLU A 316 2.93 -11.73 5.15
CA GLU A 316 1.98 -11.61 4.04
C GLU A 316 2.76 -11.34 2.73
N PRO A 317 2.47 -12.08 1.65
CA PRO A 317 1.38 -13.06 1.51
C PRO A 317 1.67 -14.44 2.15
N ARG A 318 0.62 -15.14 2.61
CA ARG A 318 0.74 -16.43 3.33
C ARG A 318 1.35 -17.56 2.48
N GLU A 319 1.18 -17.49 1.17
CA GLU A 319 1.72 -18.45 0.21
C GLU A 319 3.24 -18.44 0.17
N PHE A 320 3.87 -17.37 0.67
CA PHE A 320 5.32 -17.23 0.73
C PHE A 320 5.93 -17.88 1.98
N ARG A 321 5.12 -18.19 3.00
CA ARG A 321 5.59 -18.80 4.26
C ARG A 321 6.43 -20.08 4.05
N PRO A 322 6.07 -21.03 3.17
CA PRO A 322 6.84 -22.26 2.99
C PRO A 322 8.29 -22.04 2.52
N PHE A 323 8.64 -20.86 1.99
CA PHE A 323 9.98 -20.49 1.55
C PHE A 323 10.79 -19.76 2.64
N LEU A 324 10.23 -19.63 3.83
CA LEU A 324 10.84 -18.95 4.97
C LEU A 324 11.04 -19.92 6.12
N HIS A 325 12.14 -19.71 6.84
CA HIS A 325 12.39 -20.29 8.14
C HIS A 325 12.21 -19.20 9.18
N GLY A 326 11.36 -19.42 10.17
CA GLY A 326 11.19 -18.44 11.23
C GLY A 326 10.90 -19.05 12.58
N THR A 327 10.84 -18.18 13.57
CA THR A 327 10.76 -18.58 14.98
C THR A 327 9.34 -18.50 15.55
N LEU A 328 8.33 -18.17 14.72
CA LEU A 328 6.93 -18.16 15.14
C LEU A 328 6.33 -19.58 15.09
N LEU A 329 6.77 -20.43 16.03
CA LEU A 329 6.27 -21.80 16.19
C LEU A 329 4.80 -21.78 16.67
N ASP A 330 4.03 -22.81 16.32
CA ASP A 330 2.56 -22.88 16.49
C ASP A 330 2.05 -22.53 17.91
N ARG A 331 1.76 -21.23 18.12
CA ARG A 331 1.15 -20.59 19.31
C ARG A 331 1.91 -20.64 20.63
N GLU A 332 2.97 -21.42 20.75
CA GLU A 332 3.89 -21.32 21.88
C GLU A 332 4.91 -20.21 21.62
N ASN A 333 5.10 -19.33 22.60
CA ASN A 333 6.09 -18.26 22.51
C ASN A 333 7.49 -18.88 22.51
N TYR A 334 8.05 -19.15 21.33
CA TYR A 334 9.42 -19.59 21.22
C TYR A 334 10.34 -18.47 21.67
N THR A 335 11.23 -18.79 22.62
CA THR A 335 12.38 -17.96 22.94
C THR A 335 13.61 -18.84 22.88
N GLY A 336 14.59 -18.43 22.09
CA GLY A 336 15.78 -19.22 21.86
C GLY A 336 16.60 -18.78 20.67
N ILE A 337 17.50 -19.67 20.27
CA ILE A 337 18.41 -19.46 19.17
C ILE A 337 18.27 -20.64 18.22
N ALA A 338 17.93 -20.37 16.98
CA ALA A 338 18.01 -21.34 15.89
C ALA A 338 19.21 -21.00 15.01
N CYS A 339 20.04 -21.98 14.66
CA CYS A 339 21.17 -21.77 13.76
C CYS A 339 21.16 -22.73 12.58
N SER A 340 21.53 -22.23 11.40
CA SER A 340 21.68 -23.05 10.19
C SER A 340 22.87 -24.02 10.29
N PRO A 341 22.96 -25.02 9.41
CA PRO A 341 24.19 -25.76 9.21
C PRO A 341 25.29 -24.82 8.67
N PRO A 342 26.57 -25.19 8.84
CA PRO A 342 27.65 -24.42 8.22
C PRO A 342 27.62 -24.58 6.69
N PHE A 343 27.86 -23.49 5.97
CA PHE A 343 28.05 -23.46 4.52
C PHE A 343 29.29 -22.61 4.18
N VAL A 344 29.86 -22.75 2.98
CA VAL A 344 31.08 -22.02 2.59
C VAL A 344 30.71 -20.71 1.89
N MET A 345 31.42 -19.64 2.22
CA MET A 345 31.27 -18.33 1.59
C MET A 345 32.03 -18.28 0.25
N GLU A 346 31.32 -18.52 -0.86
CA GLU A 346 31.94 -18.61 -2.20
C GLU A 346 31.94 -17.27 -2.95
N HIS A 347 30.98 -16.39 -2.68
CA HIS A 347 30.76 -15.16 -3.42
C HIS A 347 30.97 -13.90 -2.56
N ARG A 348 31.06 -12.74 -3.23
CA ARG A 348 31.33 -11.45 -2.59
C ARG A 348 30.21 -10.96 -1.68
N PHE A 349 28.96 -11.33 -1.96
CA PHE A 349 27.80 -10.90 -1.18
C PHE A 349 26.99 -12.10 -0.70
N ALA A 350 26.47 -11.99 0.52
CA ALA A 350 25.40 -12.84 1.01
C ALA A 350 24.13 -11.99 1.15
N THR A 351 23.07 -12.38 0.46
CA THR A 351 21.76 -11.73 0.54
C THR A 351 20.75 -12.67 1.17
N VAL A 352 20.02 -12.17 2.17
CA VAL A 352 18.91 -12.91 2.76
C VAL A 352 17.68 -12.01 2.87
N LEU A 353 16.51 -12.58 2.56
CA LEU A 353 15.25 -11.90 2.79
C LEU A 353 14.83 -12.09 4.24
N LEU A 354 14.61 -10.99 4.93
CA LEU A 354 14.20 -10.92 6.32
C LEU A 354 12.72 -10.55 6.43
N THR A 355 12.02 -11.16 7.37
CA THR A 355 10.70 -10.79 7.87
C THR A 355 10.70 -10.88 9.41
N GLY A 356 9.69 -10.33 10.05
CA GLY A 356 9.54 -10.30 11.51
C GLY A 356 10.20 -9.08 12.15
N TRP A 357 10.65 -9.25 13.39
CA TRP A 357 11.05 -8.15 14.27
C TRP A 357 12.49 -8.31 14.77
N PRO A 358 13.49 -8.40 13.87
CA PRO A 358 14.87 -8.67 14.24
C PRO A 358 15.51 -7.56 15.09
N ASN A 359 14.94 -6.36 15.07
CA ASN A 359 15.42 -5.20 15.82
C ASN A 359 14.79 -5.06 17.22
N ARG A 360 13.90 -5.97 17.63
CA ARG A 360 13.32 -5.92 18.98
C ARG A 360 14.37 -6.37 20.00
N PRO A 361 14.33 -5.84 21.24
CA PRO A 361 15.21 -6.31 22.31
C PRO A 361 15.14 -7.83 22.42
N GLY A 362 16.29 -8.51 22.39
CA GLY A 362 16.37 -9.98 22.45
C GLY A 362 16.26 -10.69 21.09
N ASN A 363 15.73 -10.04 20.05
CA ASN A 363 15.68 -10.60 18.71
C ASN A 363 16.90 -10.17 17.90
N ALA A 364 17.35 -11.01 16.97
CA ALA A 364 18.38 -10.68 16.01
C ALA A 364 18.47 -11.71 14.88
N VAL A 365 19.03 -11.28 13.75
CA VAL A 365 19.58 -12.18 12.74
C VAL A 365 21.07 -11.87 12.60
N ARG A 366 21.93 -12.88 12.68
CA ARG A 366 23.40 -12.72 12.63
C ARG A 366 24.06 -13.81 11.81
N TRP A 367 25.11 -13.46 11.08
CA TRP A 367 26.10 -14.42 10.60
C TRP A 367 27.12 -14.71 11.69
N GLN A 368 27.51 -15.97 11.82
CA GLN A 368 28.77 -16.36 12.42
C GLN A 368 29.65 -16.89 11.30
N VAL A 369 30.82 -16.31 11.10
CA VAL A 369 31.83 -16.79 10.16
C VAL A 369 32.98 -17.43 10.94
N GLU A 370 33.53 -18.52 10.42
CA GLU A 370 34.58 -19.33 11.02
C GLU A 370 35.67 -19.57 10.00
N ASP A 371 36.87 -19.09 10.34
CA ASP A 371 38.08 -19.30 9.55
C ASP A 371 38.46 -20.79 9.61
N PRO A 372 38.49 -21.51 8.47
CA PRO A 372 38.80 -22.94 8.45
C PRO A 372 40.24 -23.25 8.86
N ALA A 373 41.17 -22.29 8.74
CA ALA A 373 42.57 -22.50 9.08
C ALA A 373 42.82 -22.34 10.59
N THR A 374 42.16 -21.37 11.22
CA THR A 374 42.41 -21.00 12.62
C THR A 374 41.31 -21.43 13.58
N GLY A 375 40.12 -21.79 13.07
CA GLY A 375 38.91 -22.01 13.86
C GLY A 375 38.34 -20.72 14.49
N LYS A 376 38.90 -19.55 14.16
CA LYS A 376 38.47 -18.27 14.71
C LYS A 376 37.06 -17.94 14.25
N LYS A 377 36.17 -17.67 15.21
CA LYS A 377 34.77 -17.26 14.95
C LYS A 377 34.62 -15.74 15.05
N SER A 378 33.92 -15.16 14.08
CA SER A 378 33.54 -13.74 14.06
C SER A 378 32.04 -13.61 13.83
N TRP A 379 31.43 -12.54 14.34
CA TRP A 379 30.01 -12.29 14.20
C TRP A 379 29.78 -11.07 13.28
N VAL A 380 28.86 -11.22 12.33
CA VAL A 380 28.39 -10.13 11.47
C VAL A 380 26.89 -10.00 11.66
N ALA A 381 26.43 -8.90 12.25
CA ALA A 381 25.03 -8.73 12.62
C ALA A 381 24.28 -7.89 11.59
N ALA A 382 23.01 -8.22 11.35
CA ALA A 382 22.16 -7.50 10.38
C ALA A 382 21.77 -6.08 10.78
N LEU A 383 22.05 -5.64 12.01
CA LEU A 383 21.28 -4.58 12.65
C LEU A 383 22.09 -3.33 12.93
N GLY A 384 21.99 -2.39 11.98
CA GLY A 384 22.28 -0.96 12.16
C GLY A 384 21.07 -0.05 11.96
N GLN A 385 19.83 -0.58 11.86
CA GLN A 385 18.65 0.25 11.63
C GLN A 385 17.46 -0.03 12.58
N PRO A 386 16.73 1.02 13.04
CA PRO A 386 15.80 0.89 14.17
C PRO A 386 14.42 0.35 13.82
N SER A 387 14.13 0.06 12.54
CA SER A 387 12.85 -0.50 12.09
C SER A 387 13.03 -1.84 11.37
N GLY A 388 12.64 -2.93 12.01
CA GLY A 388 12.54 -4.25 11.42
C GLY A 388 11.43 -4.33 10.37
N PRO A 389 11.46 -5.35 9.48
CA PRO A 389 10.45 -5.55 8.43
C PRO A 389 9.01 -5.74 8.93
N GLY A 390 8.79 -6.15 10.18
CA GLY A 390 7.49 -6.56 10.69
C GLY A 390 6.94 -7.73 9.88
N ASN A 391 5.66 -7.68 9.51
CA ASN A 391 5.07 -8.69 8.62
C ASN A 391 5.48 -8.49 7.14
N GLY A 392 6.29 -7.45 6.87
CA GLY A 392 6.81 -7.14 5.55
C GLY A 392 8.06 -7.95 5.22
N PHE A 393 8.68 -7.60 4.11
CA PHE A 393 9.97 -8.15 3.73
C PHE A 393 11.01 -7.04 3.69
N ARG A 394 12.25 -7.39 3.99
CA ARG A 394 13.42 -6.53 3.83
C ARG A 394 14.58 -7.39 3.38
N LEU A 395 15.39 -6.90 2.46
CA LEU A 395 16.63 -7.58 2.11
C LEU A 395 17.76 -7.10 3.00
N TRP A 396 18.55 -8.05 3.47
CA TRP A 396 19.84 -7.81 4.09
C TRP A 396 20.91 -8.40 3.18
N THR A 397 21.68 -7.51 2.57
CA THR A 397 22.85 -7.85 1.77
C THR A 397 24.08 -7.44 2.55
N GLU A 398 24.98 -8.38 2.76
CA GLU A 398 26.20 -8.21 3.51
C GLU A 398 27.41 -8.48 2.61
N LEU A 399 28.44 -7.64 2.71
CA LEU A 399 29.70 -7.84 1.99
C LEU A 399 30.50 -8.95 2.67
N MET A 400 30.56 -10.11 2.04
CA MET A 400 31.24 -11.32 2.52
C MET A 400 32.61 -11.54 1.88
N GLU A 401 33.05 -10.66 0.99
CA GLU A 401 34.37 -10.70 0.35
C GLU A 401 35.54 -10.91 1.33
N PRO A 402 35.59 -10.29 2.53
CA PRO A 402 36.65 -10.55 3.51
C PRO A 402 36.65 -11.97 4.10
N TYR A 403 35.54 -12.69 3.96
CA TYR A 403 35.31 -14.02 4.52
C TYR A 403 35.21 -15.10 3.44
N ARG A 404 35.66 -14.82 2.21
CA ARG A 404 35.63 -15.79 1.12
C ARG A 404 36.42 -17.06 1.49
N GLY A 405 35.80 -18.22 1.27
CA GLY A 405 36.33 -19.53 1.68
C GLY A 405 36.10 -19.88 3.16
N TRP A 406 35.60 -18.95 3.98
CA TRP A 406 35.27 -19.25 5.37
C TRP A 406 33.97 -20.03 5.47
N ARG A 407 33.80 -20.76 6.58
CA ARG A 407 32.52 -21.39 6.93
C ARG A 407 31.62 -20.35 7.57
N ALA A 408 30.35 -20.36 7.27
CA ALA A 408 29.39 -19.45 7.85
C ALA A 408 28.11 -20.15 8.28
N ARG A 409 27.45 -19.58 9.29
CA ARG A 409 26.17 -20.01 9.83
C ARG A 409 25.28 -18.79 10.03
N LEU A 410 23.99 -18.98 9.83
CA LEU A 410 22.97 -17.97 10.10
C LEU A 410 22.28 -18.29 11.42
N PHE A 411 22.17 -17.29 12.28
CA PHE A 411 21.56 -17.40 13.59
C PHE A 411 20.31 -16.51 13.68
N LEU A 412 19.21 -17.11 14.11
CA LEU A 412 17.95 -16.47 14.46
C LEU A 412 17.86 -16.43 15.98
N PHE A 413 17.90 -15.24 16.54
CA PHE A 413 17.68 -15.02 17.96
C PHE A 413 16.26 -14.53 18.15
N ASP A 414 15.54 -15.18 19.05
CA ASP A 414 14.21 -14.79 19.48
C ASP A 414 14.19 -14.69 21.00
N GLY A 415 14.20 -13.46 21.51
CA GLY A 415 14.31 -13.19 22.94
C GLY A 415 13.02 -12.68 23.56
N THR A 416 11.93 -12.60 22.78
CA THR A 416 10.67 -12.02 23.25
C THR A 416 9.50 -12.94 22.99
N THR A 417 8.50 -12.88 23.86
CA THR A 417 7.25 -13.61 23.69
C THR A 417 6.19 -12.75 22.98
N GLY A 418 5.18 -13.37 22.38
CA GLY A 418 4.02 -12.73 21.77
C GLY A 418 4.12 -12.49 20.27
N GLU A 419 3.10 -11.83 19.68
CA GLU A 419 2.94 -11.63 18.23
C GLU A 419 4.07 -10.86 17.53
N ARG A 420 4.99 -10.29 18.31
CA ARG A 420 6.12 -9.47 17.85
C ARG A 420 7.48 -10.05 18.23
N GLY A 421 7.51 -11.20 18.89
CA GLY A 421 8.72 -11.96 19.18
C GLY A 421 8.90 -13.05 18.16
N TRP A 422 9.28 -12.68 16.94
CA TRP A 422 9.71 -13.64 15.94
C TRP A 422 10.57 -12.99 14.86
N VAL A 423 11.43 -13.79 14.26
CA VAL A 423 12.22 -13.45 13.08
C VAL A 423 12.03 -14.53 12.04
N GLY A 424 12.08 -14.16 10.76
CA GLY A 424 12.01 -15.11 9.67
C GLY A 424 12.94 -14.72 8.55
N ILE A 425 13.47 -15.72 7.87
CA ILE A 425 14.48 -15.56 6.83
C ILE A 425 14.24 -16.53 5.68
N THR A 426 14.66 -16.16 4.47
CA THR A 426 14.88 -17.15 3.41
C THR A 426 16.24 -17.82 3.60
N GLU A 427 16.54 -18.75 2.72
CA GLU A 427 17.90 -19.24 2.55
C GLU A 427 18.81 -18.12 2.01
N PRO A 428 20.10 -18.08 2.41
CA PRO A 428 21.06 -17.15 1.85
C PRO A 428 21.27 -17.37 0.37
N VAL A 429 21.34 -16.28 -0.36
CA VAL A 429 21.75 -16.23 -1.76
C VAL A 429 23.15 -15.65 -1.81
N MET A 430 24.10 -16.47 -2.22
CA MET A 430 25.47 -16.03 -2.46
C MET A 430 25.57 -15.51 -3.88
N THR A 431 26.09 -14.29 -4.05
CA THR A 431 26.16 -13.64 -5.36
C THR A 431 27.35 -12.70 -5.45
N ASP A 432 27.88 -12.51 -6.66
CA ASP A 432 28.84 -11.45 -6.97
C ASP A 432 28.16 -10.16 -7.48
N ASP A 433 26.83 -10.22 -7.67
CA ASP A 433 26.01 -9.10 -8.15
C ASP A 433 25.54 -8.21 -6.98
N PRO A 434 26.03 -6.96 -6.88
CA PRO A 434 25.66 -6.06 -5.79
C PRO A 434 24.19 -5.59 -5.86
N ASP A 435 23.57 -5.66 -7.04
CA ASP A 435 22.23 -5.15 -7.29
C ASP A 435 21.15 -6.23 -7.12
N LEU A 436 21.54 -7.50 -6.88
CA LEU A 436 20.59 -8.61 -6.72
C LEU A 436 19.51 -8.28 -5.67
N GLY A 437 19.92 -7.70 -4.53
CA GLY A 437 18.98 -7.31 -3.48
C GLY A 437 17.94 -6.28 -3.99
N SER A 438 18.37 -5.27 -4.74
CA SER A 438 17.45 -4.26 -5.27
C SER A 438 16.45 -4.84 -6.29
N ARG A 439 16.94 -5.71 -7.19
CA ARG A 439 16.09 -6.38 -8.18
C ARG A 439 15.11 -7.33 -7.52
N TRP A 440 15.55 -8.09 -6.52
CA TRP A 440 14.69 -9.01 -5.80
C TRP A 440 13.61 -8.28 -5.00
N LEU A 441 13.94 -7.14 -4.37
CA LEU A 441 12.93 -6.32 -3.71
C LEU A 441 11.87 -5.82 -4.69
N THR A 442 12.29 -5.44 -5.90
CA THR A 442 11.39 -4.99 -6.97
C THR A 442 10.45 -6.12 -7.38
N LEU A 443 10.97 -7.32 -7.65
CA LEU A 443 10.17 -8.51 -7.96
C LEU A 443 9.16 -8.84 -6.84
N LEU A 444 9.57 -8.76 -5.58
CA LEU A 444 8.66 -8.99 -4.43
C LEU A 444 7.58 -7.91 -4.30
N GLN A 445 7.89 -6.67 -4.67
CA GLN A 445 6.92 -5.58 -4.68
C GLN A 445 5.91 -5.74 -5.82
N ASP A 446 6.36 -6.19 -6.98
CA ASP A 446 5.53 -6.49 -8.14
C ASP A 446 4.60 -7.68 -7.83
N GLU A 447 5.13 -8.77 -7.24
CA GLU A 447 4.31 -9.93 -6.85
C GLU A 447 3.28 -9.56 -5.77
N ARG A 448 3.57 -8.59 -4.87
CA ARG A 448 2.55 -8.09 -3.92
C ARG A 448 1.38 -7.40 -4.61
N ALA A 449 1.60 -6.81 -5.78
CA ALA A 449 0.52 -6.26 -6.59
C ALA A 449 -0.34 -7.35 -7.24
N GLU A 450 -0.03 -8.65 -7.10
CA GLU A 450 -0.73 -9.74 -7.80
C GLU A 450 -2.01 -10.24 -7.19
N SER A 451 -2.36 -9.82 -5.97
CA SER A 451 -3.75 -9.96 -5.47
C SER A 451 -4.78 -9.41 -6.48
N THR A 452 -4.29 -8.60 -7.42
CA THR A 452 -5.03 -7.93 -8.45
C THR A 452 -5.02 -8.65 -9.79
N HIS A 453 -4.12 -9.61 -9.99
CA HIS A 453 -3.97 -10.36 -11.24
C HIS A 453 -5.22 -11.16 -11.61
N PRO A 454 -5.83 -11.97 -10.69
CA PRO A 454 -7.09 -12.66 -11.00
C PRO A 454 -8.24 -11.68 -11.28
N VAL A 455 -8.25 -10.52 -10.63
CA VAL A 455 -9.31 -9.53 -10.81
C VAL A 455 -9.14 -8.78 -12.13
N LEU A 456 -7.92 -8.44 -12.54
CA LEU A 456 -7.63 -7.85 -13.84
C LEU A 456 -7.99 -8.82 -14.98
N ALA A 457 -7.64 -10.11 -14.84
CA ALA A 457 -8.05 -11.12 -15.81
C ALA A 457 -9.57 -11.29 -15.86
N GLY A 458 -10.23 -11.36 -14.70
CA GLY A 458 -11.69 -11.40 -14.63
C GLY A 458 -12.34 -10.18 -15.29
N LEU A 459 -11.81 -8.97 -15.05
CA LEU A 459 -12.26 -7.74 -15.71
C LEU A 459 -12.01 -7.76 -17.22
N ALA A 460 -10.84 -8.19 -17.67
CA ALA A 460 -10.50 -8.28 -19.09
C ALA A 460 -11.47 -9.22 -19.82
N VAL A 461 -11.77 -10.39 -19.25
CA VAL A 461 -12.74 -11.35 -19.78
C VAL A 461 -14.15 -10.75 -19.79
N LEU A 462 -14.62 -10.19 -18.67
CA LEU A 462 -15.95 -9.59 -18.56
C LEU A 462 -16.16 -8.44 -19.56
N LEU A 463 -15.17 -7.56 -19.72
CA LEU A 463 -15.20 -6.45 -20.68
C LEU A 463 -15.18 -6.99 -22.12
N THR A 464 -14.37 -7.99 -22.41
CA THR A 464 -14.35 -8.62 -23.75
C THR A 464 -15.70 -9.24 -24.11
N LEU A 465 -16.30 -10.00 -23.18
CA LEU A 465 -17.63 -10.60 -23.39
C LEU A 465 -18.71 -9.53 -23.55
N SER A 466 -18.65 -8.46 -22.77
CA SER A 466 -19.56 -7.31 -22.87
C SER A 466 -19.42 -6.61 -24.22
N CYS A 467 -18.19 -6.45 -24.71
CA CYS A 467 -17.87 -5.90 -26.02
C CYS A 467 -18.46 -6.77 -27.14
N LEU A 468 -18.23 -8.09 -27.11
CA LEU A 468 -18.78 -9.04 -28.07
C LEU A 468 -20.32 -9.01 -28.07
N ALA A 469 -20.94 -9.00 -26.90
CA ALA A 469 -22.40 -8.93 -26.77
C ALA A 469 -22.98 -7.60 -27.28
N ALA A 470 -22.28 -6.48 -27.08
CA ALA A 470 -22.65 -5.19 -27.64
C ALA A 470 -22.50 -5.19 -29.17
N GLY A 471 -21.43 -5.77 -29.70
CA GLY A 471 -21.17 -5.88 -31.14
C GLY A 471 -22.21 -6.73 -31.86
N CYS A 472 -22.57 -7.90 -31.29
CA CYS A 472 -23.64 -8.75 -31.81
C CYS A 472 -24.99 -8.04 -31.84
N ARG A 473 -25.32 -7.26 -30.80
CA ARG A 473 -26.56 -6.46 -30.77
C ARG A 473 -26.55 -5.35 -31.81
N HIS A 474 -25.43 -4.64 -31.96
CA HIS A 474 -25.27 -3.60 -32.96
C HIS A 474 -25.44 -4.16 -34.38
N TRP A 475 -24.74 -5.24 -34.69
CA TRP A 475 -24.81 -5.89 -36.00
C TRP A 475 -26.22 -6.40 -36.34
N ARG A 476 -26.93 -6.98 -35.36
CA ARG A 476 -28.35 -7.37 -35.56
C ARG A 476 -29.22 -6.16 -35.88
N SER A 477 -29.03 -5.04 -35.17
CA SER A 477 -29.81 -3.82 -35.40
C SER A 477 -29.55 -3.20 -36.78
N GLU A 478 -28.31 -3.22 -37.26
CA GLU A 478 -27.99 -2.75 -38.62
C GLU A 478 -28.60 -3.65 -39.70
N ARG A 479 -28.53 -4.98 -39.53
CA ARG A 479 -29.15 -5.92 -40.48
C ARG A 479 -30.67 -5.74 -40.57
N THR A 480 -31.35 -5.56 -39.44
CA THR A 480 -32.79 -5.30 -39.45
C THR A 480 -33.13 -3.97 -40.10
N ALA A 481 -32.28 -2.95 -39.94
CA ALA A 481 -32.49 -1.64 -40.56
C ALA A 481 -32.20 -1.62 -42.06
N THR A 482 -31.32 -2.49 -42.56
CA THR A 482 -31.07 -2.64 -44.01
C THR A 482 -32.09 -3.55 -44.72
N ALA A 483 -32.81 -4.39 -43.96
CA ALA A 483 -33.79 -5.32 -44.50
C ALA A 483 -35.23 -4.77 -44.50
N ALA A 484 -35.49 -3.74 -43.69
CA ALA A 484 -36.70 -2.94 -43.70
C ALA A 484 -36.52 -1.74 -44.64
#